data_AF-A0A4V2MKW0-F1
#
_entry.id   AF-A0A4V2MKW0-F1
#
_cell.length_a   1.000
_cell.length_b   1.000
_cell.length_c   1.000
_cell.angle_alpha   90.00
_cell.angle_beta   90.00
_cell.angle_gamma   90.00
#
_symmetry.space_group_name_H-M   'P 1'
#
loop_
_entity.id
_entity.type
_entity.pdbx_description
1 polymer ?
#
loop_
_entity_poly.entity_id
_entity_poly.type
_entity_poly.pdbx_seq_one_letter_code
_entity_poly.pdbx_strand_id
1 'polypeptide(L)'
;MFFHHLKNFSPYSGHIYNEMRTGIVRKHGELISKNDSRFDLIKRIGYFPFRELRRIDQAYFISDLELFEFFQTTEQTLKDYDVEAYSNWGYPAKEELLNVFLEGYRHGLNEFRENIGITYSTLSHNHKIEYLRNFCLYCLDFLYFDGELDKALFYNLGYIQANLYMAYVEVNNLNALTAINHSETETNAPTNNLPSNATQSTEEPERIEIYCDVTDIKKIWQVLTAPINTGKGIEQPIFSEEELEKYLGSMFYSGAFPDAFKHAGTLSQKTISRGHMRNVLIALMYSCYSLNRNFDRRSNQIMYVAMLKRYFSVFATSEIESIKSVFATYAPKGIDVLKNNLGKNPHVEEILSILKIHKLLH
;
A
#
# COMPACT_ATOMS: atom_id res chain seq x y z
N MET A 1 -5.72 -23.96 14.35
CA MET A 1 -4.28 -23.61 14.39
C MET A 1 -3.66 -24.06 13.08
N PHE A 2 -2.83 -23.22 12.48
CA PHE A 2 -2.36 -23.38 11.11
C PHE A 2 -0.93 -23.95 11.08
N PHE A 3 -0.55 -24.56 9.95
CA PHE A 3 0.82 -24.98 9.65
C PHE A 3 1.42 -26.07 10.56
N HIS A 4 0.60 -26.98 11.10
CA HIS A 4 1.08 -28.09 11.95
C HIS A 4 1.99 -29.10 11.23
N HIS A 5 2.00 -29.07 9.90
CA HIS A 5 2.80 -29.94 9.04
C HIS A 5 4.18 -29.37 8.72
N LEU A 6 4.43 -28.08 9.00
CA LEU A 6 5.73 -27.48 8.76
C LEU A 6 6.78 -28.06 9.71
N LYS A 7 7.91 -28.48 9.15
CA LYS A 7 9.02 -29.03 9.92
C LYS A 7 9.66 -27.94 10.76
N ASN A 8 10.08 -28.26 11.99
CA ASN A 8 10.69 -27.32 12.93
C ASN A 8 9.83 -26.06 13.17
N PHE A 9 8.51 -26.23 13.12
CA PHE A 9 7.55 -25.17 13.37
C PHE A 9 6.52 -25.65 14.40
N SER A 10 6.33 -24.85 15.43
CA SER A 10 5.31 -25.01 16.45
C SER A 10 4.18 -24.01 16.18
N PRO A 11 2.94 -24.47 16.04
CA PRO A 11 1.79 -23.57 15.92
C PRO A 11 1.58 -22.61 17.11
N TYR A 12 2.25 -22.87 18.24
CA TYR A 12 2.14 -22.08 19.47
C TYR A 12 3.31 -21.13 19.68
N SER A 13 4.50 -21.52 19.23
CA SER A 13 5.75 -20.81 19.55
C SER A 13 6.56 -20.42 18.32
N GLY A 14 6.06 -20.71 17.10
CA GLY A 14 6.72 -20.38 15.85
C GLY A 14 7.86 -21.34 15.52
N HIS A 15 8.92 -20.81 14.91
CA HIS A 15 10.07 -21.59 14.51
C HIS A 15 10.76 -22.21 15.74
N ILE A 16 11.10 -23.50 15.64
CA ILE A 16 11.81 -24.24 16.69
C ILE A 16 13.28 -24.22 16.32
N TYR A 17 14.04 -23.41 17.06
CA TYR A 17 15.45 -23.17 16.78
C TYR A 17 16.37 -24.20 17.45
N ASN A 18 17.53 -24.40 16.85
CA ASN A 18 18.65 -25.11 17.47
C ASN A 18 19.77 -24.12 17.75
N GLU A 19 19.68 -23.43 18.89
CA GLU A 19 20.53 -22.30 19.30
C GLU A 19 22.05 -22.58 19.23
N MET A 20 22.47 -23.85 19.22
CA MET A 20 23.89 -24.22 19.20
C MET A 20 24.51 -24.42 17.81
N ARG A 21 23.76 -24.27 16.70
CA ARG A 21 24.26 -24.64 15.35
C ARG A 21 23.95 -23.68 14.21
N THR A 22 23.14 -22.65 14.42
CA THR A 22 22.73 -21.75 13.33
C THR A 22 23.67 -20.55 13.22
N GLY A 23 24.06 -20.21 11.99
CA GLY A 23 24.79 -18.97 11.74
C GLY A 23 23.88 -17.76 11.95
N ILE A 24 24.41 -16.70 12.56
CA ILE A 24 23.64 -15.48 12.84
C ILE A 24 24.19 -14.35 11.98
N VAL A 25 23.31 -13.69 11.21
CA VAL A 25 23.64 -12.48 10.47
C VAL A 25 23.31 -11.23 11.27
N ARG A 26 24.26 -10.29 11.26
CA ARG A 26 24.13 -8.95 11.80
C ARG A 26 24.22 -7.95 10.66
N LYS A 27 23.38 -6.93 10.68
CA LYS A 27 23.39 -5.85 9.70
C LYS A 27 24.11 -4.66 10.31
N HIS A 28 25.21 -4.22 9.70
CA HIS A 28 26.08 -3.17 10.25
C HIS A 28 26.54 -3.45 11.70
N GLY A 29 26.81 -4.71 12.04
CA GLY A 29 27.18 -5.14 13.38
C GLY A 29 26.03 -5.25 14.39
N GLU A 30 24.81 -4.87 14.03
CA GLU A 30 23.63 -4.97 14.90
C GLU A 30 22.83 -6.26 14.62
N LEU A 31 22.29 -6.85 15.69
CA LEU A 31 21.42 -8.03 15.56
C LEU A 31 20.12 -7.64 14.87
N ILE A 32 19.75 -8.37 13.82
CA ILE A 32 18.44 -8.21 13.21
C ILE A 32 17.41 -8.69 14.23
N SER A 33 16.50 -7.81 14.64
CA SER A 33 15.53 -8.11 15.68
C SER A 33 14.11 -7.87 15.21
N LYS A 34 13.17 -8.56 15.87
CA LYS A 34 11.75 -8.43 15.62
C LYS A 34 11.33 -6.96 15.83
N ASN A 35 10.89 -6.29 14.76
CA ASN A 35 10.35 -4.94 14.86
C ASN A 35 8.85 -5.00 15.19
N ASP A 36 8.43 -4.35 16.28
CA ASP A 36 7.03 -4.33 16.73
C ASP A 36 6.10 -3.51 15.82
N SER A 37 6.63 -2.66 14.93
CA SER A 37 5.82 -1.89 13.96
C SER A 37 5.15 -2.76 12.89
N ARG A 38 5.38 -4.07 12.90
CA ARG A 38 4.82 -5.03 11.93
C ARG A 38 3.35 -5.36 12.21
N PHE A 39 2.87 -5.12 13.45
CA PHE A 39 1.44 -5.14 13.77
C PHE A 39 0.66 -3.96 13.15
N ASP A 40 1.34 -2.95 12.60
CA ASP A 40 0.68 -1.89 11.83
C ASP A 40 0.13 -2.41 10.49
N LEU A 41 0.58 -3.58 9.99
CA LEU A 41 -0.06 -4.25 8.83
C LEU A 41 -1.54 -4.59 9.09
N ILE A 42 -1.91 -4.84 10.35
CA ILE A 42 -3.27 -5.26 10.75
C ILE A 42 -4.20 -4.06 10.90
N LYS A 43 -3.67 -2.91 11.32
CA LYS A 43 -4.39 -1.62 11.30
C LYS A 43 -4.62 -1.08 9.89
N ARG A 44 -4.10 -1.77 8.87
CA ARG A 44 -4.09 -1.43 7.45
C ARG A 44 -4.92 -2.43 6.61
N ILE A 45 -6.08 -2.84 7.10
CA ILE A 45 -7.04 -3.60 6.29
C ILE A 45 -7.51 -2.70 5.14
N GLY A 46 -7.06 -2.99 3.91
CA GLY A 46 -7.26 -2.17 2.71
C GLY A 46 -5.97 -1.78 1.96
N TYR A 47 -4.79 -2.10 2.51
CA TYR A 47 -3.48 -1.69 1.97
C TYR A 47 -2.67 -2.91 1.52
N PHE A 48 -2.06 -2.88 0.34
CA PHE A 48 -1.15 -3.93 -0.11
C PHE A 48 0.17 -3.84 0.66
N PRO A 49 0.43 -4.72 1.64
CA PRO A 49 1.52 -4.50 2.56
C PRO A 49 2.80 -5.24 2.15
N PHE A 50 2.87 -5.70 0.90
CA PHE A 50 3.96 -6.52 0.39
C PHE A 50 4.86 -5.74 -0.56
N ARG A 51 6.16 -6.03 -0.50
CA ARG A 51 7.15 -5.63 -1.49
C ARG A 51 7.24 -6.66 -2.59
N GLU A 52 7.29 -6.20 -3.83
CA GLU A 52 7.51 -7.06 -4.98
C GLU A 52 9.00 -7.36 -5.17
N LEU A 53 9.35 -8.64 -5.11
CA LEU A 53 10.65 -9.19 -5.49
C LEU A 53 10.47 -9.92 -6.83
N ARG A 54 11.17 -9.47 -7.89
CA ARG A 54 11.15 -10.14 -9.19
C ARG A 54 12.34 -11.09 -9.35
N ARG A 55 12.08 -12.33 -9.78
CA ARG A 55 13.09 -13.34 -10.15
C ARG A 55 12.57 -14.19 -11.30
N ILE A 56 13.37 -14.33 -12.37
CA ILE A 56 13.11 -15.23 -13.51
C ILE A 56 11.63 -15.13 -13.96
N ASP A 57 11.21 -13.91 -14.29
CA ASP A 57 9.86 -13.56 -14.76
C ASP A 57 8.69 -13.84 -13.79
N GLN A 58 8.97 -14.15 -12.53
CA GLN A 58 7.97 -14.32 -11.48
C GLN A 58 8.09 -13.23 -10.41
N ALA A 59 6.94 -12.71 -9.97
CA ALA A 59 6.84 -11.79 -8.84
C ALA A 59 6.54 -12.55 -7.54
N TYR A 60 7.23 -12.18 -6.48
CA TYR A 60 7.05 -12.68 -5.12
C TYR A 60 6.77 -11.51 -4.19
N PHE A 61 5.84 -11.67 -3.25
CA PHE A 61 5.34 -10.58 -2.42
C PHE A 61 5.74 -10.79 -0.97
N ILE A 62 6.63 -9.94 -0.46
CA ILE A 62 7.27 -10.09 0.86
C ILE A 62 6.81 -9.00 1.81
N SER A 63 6.29 -9.36 2.98
CA SER A 63 5.81 -8.40 4.00
C SER A 63 6.89 -8.00 5.02
N ASP A 64 7.88 -8.85 5.26
CA ASP A 64 8.99 -8.51 6.16
C ASP A 64 10.07 -7.71 5.42
N LEU A 65 10.30 -6.46 5.86
CA LEU A 65 11.19 -5.53 5.16
C LEU A 65 12.67 -5.88 5.33
N GLU A 66 13.07 -6.39 6.49
CA GLU A 66 14.46 -6.80 6.72
C GLU A 66 14.79 -8.03 5.86
N LEU A 67 13.88 -9.00 5.79
CA LEU A 67 14.01 -10.14 4.89
C LEU A 67 14.07 -9.72 3.41
N PHE A 68 13.22 -8.78 3.02
CA PHE A 68 13.23 -8.24 1.65
C PHE A 68 14.55 -7.55 1.32
N GLU A 69 15.04 -6.66 2.19
CA GLU A 69 16.32 -5.99 2.01
C GLU A 69 17.49 -6.98 1.97
N PHE A 70 17.47 -8.00 2.85
CA PHE A 70 18.45 -9.08 2.85
C PHE A 70 18.50 -9.79 1.49
N PHE A 71 17.36 -10.15 0.90
CA PHE A 71 17.33 -10.78 -0.43
C PHE A 71 17.72 -9.86 -1.59
N GLN A 72 17.60 -8.55 -1.44
CA GLN A 72 18.02 -7.57 -2.45
C GLN A 72 19.51 -7.26 -2.41
N THR A 73 20.23 -7.69 -1.38
CA THR A 73 21.68 -7.50 -1.31
C THR A 73 22.37 -8.08 -2.54
N THR A 74 23.30 -7.31 -3.08
CA THR A 74 24.23 -7.68 -4.15
C THR A 74 25.54 -8.15 -3.54
N GLU A 75 26.43 -8.75 -4.34
CA GLU A 75 27.76 -9.14 -3.89
C GLU A 75 28.55 -7.97 -3.27
N GLN A 76 28.39 -6.75 -3.81
CA GLN A 76 29.07 -5.54 -3.31
C GLN A 76 28.50 -5.02 -1.99
N THR A 77 27.21 -5.25 -1.73
CA THR A 77 26.50 -4.77 -0.53
C THR A 77 26.40 -5.83 0.56
N LEU A 78 26.76 -7.08 0.26
CA LEU A 78 26.81 -8.16 1.24
C LEU A 78 27.81 -7.90 2.37
N LYS A 79 28.83 -7.06 2.13
CA LYS A 79 29.78 -6.60 3.16
C LYS A 79 29.13 -5.87 4.33
N ASP A 80 27.89 -5.41 4.17
CA ASP A 80 27.11 -4.76 5.22
C ASP A 80 26.51 -5.79 6.20
N TYR A 81 26.68 -7.09 5.91
CA TYR A 81 26.15 -8.21 6.67
C TYR A 81 27.30 -9.08 7.23
N ASP A 82 27.49 -9.02 8.54
CA ASP A 82 28.45 -9.82 9.28
C ASP A 82 27.81 -11.14 9.71
N VAL A 83 28.46 -12.27 9.47
CA VAL A 83 27.92 -13.58 9.84
C VAL A 83 28.85 -14.31 10.79
N GLU A 84 28.29 -14.69 11.94
CA GLU A 84 28.95 -15.55 12.92
C GLU A 84 28.62 -17.02 12.63
N ALA A 85 29.59 -17.91 12.82
CA ALA A 85 29.42 -19.37 12.81
C ALA A 85 28.81 -19.98 11.53
N TYR A 86 28.99 -19.36 10.36
CA TYR A 86 28.58 -19.92 9.05
C TYR A 86 29.79 -20.06 8.11
N SER A 87 30.38 -21.26 8.05
CA SER A 87 31.71 -21.48 7.43
C SER A 87 31.79 -21.16 5.94
N ASN A 88 30.67 -21.18 5.22
CA ASN A 88 30.60 -20.95 3.77
C ASN A 88 29.84 -19.67 3.42
N TRP A 89 29.86 -18.66 4.31
CA TRP A 89 29.14 -17.41 4.06
C TRP A 89 29.69 -16.67 2.84
N GLY A 90 28.77 -16.18 2.00
CA GLY A 90 29.06 -15.44 0.79
C GLY A 90 27.81 -15.29 -0.07
N TYR A 91 27.94 -14.55 -1.18
CA TYR A 91 26.81 -14.29 -2.07
C TYR A 91 26.10 -15.57 -2.58
N PRO A 92 26.82 -16.64 -2.97
CA PRO A 92 26.19 -17.90 -3.38
C PRO A 92 25.35 -18.55 -2.26
N ALA A 93 25.82 -18.50 -1.01
CA ALA A 93 25.07 -19.05 0.13
C ALA A 93 23.80 -18.24 0.41
N LYS A 94 23.85 -16.91 0.31
CA LYS A 94 22.67 -16.05 0.42
C LYS A 94 21.66 -16.33 -0.70
N GLU A 95 22.11 -16.50 -1.94
CA GLU A 95 21.24 -16.88 -3.06
C GLU A 95 20.63 -18.28 -2.88
N GLU A 96 21.36 -19.21 -2.26
CA GLU A 96 20.80 -20.52 -1.90
C GLU A 96 19.65 -20.38 -0.89
N LEU A 97 19.80 -19.56 0.15
CA LEU A 97 18.73 -19.28 1.12
C LEU A 97 17.52 -18.61 0.47
N LEU A 98 17.75 -17.67 -0.47
CA LEU A 98 16.68 -17.10 -1.29
C LEU A 98 15.96 -18.19 -2.07
N ASN A 99 16.68 -19.10 -2.76
CA ASN A 99 16.04 -20.18 -3.51
C ASN A 99 15.18 -21.09 -2.61
N VAL A 100 15.64 -21.40 -1.40
CA VAL A 100 14.88 -22.17 -0.41
C VAL A 100 13.61 -21.43 0.03
N PHE A 101 13.69 -20.12 0.24
CA PHE A 101 12.52 -19.29 0.51
C PHE A 101 11.52 -19.31 -0.66
N LEU A 102 12.01 -19.16 -1.90
CA LEU A 102 11.14 -19.17 -3.08
C LEU A 102 10.49 -20.54 -3.29
N GLU A 103 11.17 -21.63 -2.97
CA GLU A 103 10.60 -22.98 -2.97
C GLU A 103 9.44 -23.09 -1.97
N GLY A 104 9.68 -22.69 -0.71
CA GLY A 104 8.63 -22.64 0.31
C GLY A 104 7.45 -21.78 -0.12
N TYR A 105 7.71 -20.62 -0.72
CA TYR A 105 6.68 -19.71 -1.24
C TYR A 105 5.82 -20.39 -2.30
N ARG A 106 6.42 -21.08 -3.29
CA ARG A 106 5.66 -21.79 -4.33
C ARG A 106 4.78 -22.90 -3.74
N HIS A 107 5.29 -23.66 -2.77
CA HIS A 107 4.47 -24.66 -2.08
C HIS A 107 3.32 -24.03 -1.30
N GLY A 108 3.57 -22.93 -0.57
CA GLY A 108 2.55 -22.23 0.18
C GLY A 108 1.41 -21.68 -0.70
N LEU A 109 1.71 -21.23 -1.93
CA LEU A 109 0.69 -20.82 -2.89
C LEU A 109 -0.27 -21.96 -3.24
N ASN A 110 0.27 -23.16 -3.47
CA ASN A 110 -0.51 -24.33 -3.88
C ASN A 110 -1.35 -24.89 -2.74
N GLU A 111 -0.84 -24.84 -1.50
CA GLU A 111 -1.50 -25.45 -0.33
C GLU A 111 -2.41 -24.48 0.45
N PHE A 112 -2.59 -23.24 -0.02
CA PHE A 112 -3.40 -22.22 0.65
C PHE A 112 -4.80 -22.72 1.06
N ARG A 113 -5.50 -23.43 0.16
CA ARG A 113 -6.85 -23.94 0.42
C ARG A 113 -6.89 -25.01 1.51
N GLU A 114 -5.83 -25.80 1.64
CA GLU A 114 -5.72 -26.79 2.71
C GLU A 114 -5.45 -26.11 4.05
N ASN A 115 -4.58 -25.09 4.06
CA ASN A 115 -4.22 -24.35 5.27
C ASN A 115 -5.37 -23.56 5.90
N ILE A 116 -6.25 -22.97 5.07
CA ILE A 116 -7.45 -22.29 5.58
C ILE A 116 -8.54 -23.27 6.03
N GLY A 117 -8.38 -24.57 5.79
CA GLY A 117 -9.23 -25.64 6.32
C GLY A 117 -10.53 -25.88 5.55
N ILE A 118 -10.99 -27.14 5.60
CA ILE A 118 -12.13 -27.66 4.81
C ILE A 118 -13.44 -26.90 5.12
N THR A 119 -13.61 -26.48 6.38
CA THR A 119 -14.81 -25.76 6.84
C THR A 119 -14.91 -24.34 6.29
N TYR A 120 -13.81 -23.74 5.80
CA TYR A 120 -13.82 -22.36 5.28
C TYR A 120 -14.87 -22.16 4.18
N SER A 121 -15.02 -23.14 3.28
CA SER A 121 -15.99 -23.09 2.18
C SER A 121 -17.43 -22.90 2.66
N THR A 122 -17.76 -23.47 3.82
CA THR A 122 -19.10 -23.50 4.42
C THR A 122 -19.44 -22.24 5.23
N LEU A 123 -18.46 -21.37 5.52
CA LEU A 123 -18.67 -20.15 6.27
C LEU A 123 -19.50 -19.13 5.48
N SER A 124 -20.32 -18.35 6.20
CA SER A 124 -20.99 -17.18 5.63
C SER A 124 -19.97 -16.11 5.23
N HIS A 125 -20.38 -15.17 4.37
CA HIS A 125 -19.50 -14.15 3.83
C HIS A 125 -18.73 -13.37 4.92
N ASN A 126 -19.43 -12.83 5.92
CA ASN A 126 -18.80 -12.07 7.01
C ASN A 126 -17.85 -12.96 7.85
N HIS A 127 -18.23 -14.21 8.12
CA HIS A 127 -17.38 -15.14 8.85
C HIS A 127 -16.15 -15.54 8.03
N LYS A 128 -16.21 -15.59 6.70
CA LYS A 128 -15.02 -15.79 5.84
C LYS A 128 -14.02 -14.65 5.97
N ILE A 129 -14.51 -13.41 5.94
CA ILE A 129 -13.65 -12.22 6.11
C ILE A 129 -12.97 -12.25 7.48
N GLU A 130 -13.73 -12.48 8.55
CA GLU A 130 -13.18 -12.53 9.92
C GLU A 130 -12.16 -13.67 10.08
N TYR A 131 -12.49 -14.86 9.56
CA TYR A 131 -11.60 -16.01 9.59
C TYR A 131 -10.27 -15.74 8.88
N LEU A 132 -10.31 -15.18 7.66
CA LEU A 132 -9.09 -14.83 6.92
C LEU A 132 -8.30 -13.72 7.60
N ARG A 133 -8.96 -12.74 8.23
CA ARG A 133 -8.26 -11.73 9.02
C ARG A 133 -7.46 -12.40 10.14
N ASN A 134 -8.09 -13.28 10.92
CA ASN A 134 -7.42 -14.03 11.98
C ASN A 134 -6.27 -14.90 11.45
N PHE A 135 -6.45 -15.52 10.28
CA PHE A 135 -5.39 -16.25 9.59
C PHE A 135 -4.21 -15.33 9.23
N CYS A 136 -4.47 -14.15 8.66
CA CYS A 136 -3.43 -13.16 8.38
C CYS A 136 -2.68 -12.73 9.65
N LEU A 137 -3.39 -12.48 10.77
CA LEU A 137 -2.76 -12.13 12.05
C LEU A 137 -1.78 -13.22 12.47
N TYR A 138 -2.25 -14.47 12.43
CA TYR A 138 -1.45 -15.62 12.81
C TYR A 138 -0.20 -15.77 11.94
N CYS A 139 -0.31 -15.59 10.62
CA CYS A 139 0.87 -15.60 9.76
C CYS A 139 1.87 -14.51 10.16
N LEU A 140 1.41 -13.29 10.44
CA LEU A 140 2.27 -12.17 10.81
C LEU A 140 3.00 -12.36 12.15
N ASP A 141 2.42 -13.12 13.09
CA ASP A 141 3.07 -13.43 14.36
C ASP A 141 4.39 -14.19 14.19
N PHE A 142 4.46 -15.02 13.14
CA PHE A 142 5.58 -15.94 12.88
C PHE A 142 6.41 -15.58 11.64
N LEU A 143 5.94 -14.65 10.80
CA LEU A 143 6.67 -14.18 9.63
C LEU A 143 7.63 -13.06 10.05
N TYR A 144 8.78 -13.43 10.59
CA TYR A 144 9.83 -12.50 10.95
C TYR A 144 11.21 -13.08 10.68
N PHE A 145 12.10 -12.26 10.14
CA PHE A 145 13.51 -12.61 10.02
C PHE A 145 14.28 -12.00 11.18
N ASP A 146 14.91 -12.85 11.98
CA ASP A 146 15.71 -12.52 13.17
C ASP A 146 17.21 -12.67 12.93
N GLY A 147 17.60 -12.83 11.66
CA GLY A 147 19.00 -13.00 11.26
C GLY A 147 19.52 -14.43 11.34
N GLU A 148 18.71 -15.43 11.68
CA GLU A 148 19.16 -16.82 11.65
C GLU A 148 19.27 -17.38 10.22
N LEU A 149 20.41 -18.00 9.91
CA LEU A 149 20.70 -18.61 8.61
C LEU A 149 20.40 -20.11 8.62
N ASP A 150 19.12 -20.47 8.74
CA ASP A 150 18.65 -21.86 8.69
C ASP A 150 17.74 -22.12 7.48
N LYS A 151 18.01 -23.19 6.72
CA LYS A 151 17.23 -23.51 5.52
C LYS A 151 15.77 -23.83 5.83
N ALA A 152 15.47 -24.51 6.94
CA ALA A 152 14.09 -24.81 7.30
C ALA A 152 13.31 -23.54 7.71
N LEU A 153 13.97 -22.60 8.39
CA LEU A 153 13.44 -21.27 8.65
C LEU A 153 13.08 -20.56 7.33
N PHE A 154 14.03 -20.42 6.40
CA PHE A 154 13.78 -19.73 5.12
C PHE A 154 12.65 -20.38 4.31
N TYR A 155 12.58 -21.72 4.27
CA TYR A 155 11.47 -22.44 3.64
C TYR A 155 10.13 -22.10 4.29
N ASN A 156 10.06 -22.19 5.63
CA ASN A 156 8.83 -21.92 6.37
C ASN A 156 8.41 -20.45 6.24
N LEU A 157 9.35 -19.49 6.26
CA LEU A 157 9.06 -18.08 6.01
C LEU A 157 8.46 -17.86 4.63
N GLY A 158 9.02 -18.49 3.60
CA GLY A 158 8.46 -18.46 2.24
C GLY A 158 7.05 -19.03 2.19
N TYR A 159 6.84 -20.20 2.81
CA TYR A 159 5.56 -20.89 2.87
C TYR A 159 4.48 -20.05 3.56
N ILE A 160 4.78 -19.50 4.74
CA ILE A 160 3.86 -18.66 5.51
C ILE A 160 3.60 -17.35 4.76
N GLN A 161 4.61 -16.76 4.13
CA GLN A 161 4.47 -15.55 3.32
C GLN A 161 3.48 -15.73 2.16
N ALA A 162 3.58 -16.84 1.43
CA ALA A 162 2.67 -17.13 0.34
C ALA A 162 1.22 -17.30 0.83
N ASN A 163 1.04 -17.98 1.96
CA ASN A 163 -0.28 -18.15 2.58
C ASN A 163 -0.88 -16.81 3.05
N LEU A 164 -0.06 -15.95 3.65
CA LEU A 164 -0.46 -14.58 4.02
C LEU A 164 -0.89 -13.78 2.79
N TYR A 165 -0.10 -13.83 1.71
CA TYR A 165 -0.42 -13.16 0.45
C TYR A 165 -1.75 -13.64 -0.13
N MET A 166 -1.98 -14.96 -0.19
CA MET A 166 -3.22 -15.53 -0.70
C MET A 166 -4.43 -15.18 0.17
N ALA A 167 -4.29 -15.22 1.49
CA ALA A 167 -5.33 -14.78 2.42
C ALA A 167 -5.69 -13.30 2.21
N TYR A 168 -4.67 -12.46 2.02
CA TYR A 168 -4.85 -11.04 1.74
C TYR A 168 -5.62 -10.82 0.42
N VAL A 169 -5.25 -11.52 -0.65
CA VAL A 169 -5.96 -11.47 -1.94
C VAL A 169 -7.42 -11.91 -1.78
N GLU A 170 -7.68 -13.03 -1.09
CA GLU A 170 -9.02 -13.55 -0.88
C GLU A 170 -9.91 -12.59 -0.07
N VAL A 171 -9.38 -11.94 0.98
CA VAL A 171 -10.11 -10.90 1.74
C VAL A 171 -10.55 -9.77 0.83
N ASN A 172 -9.65 -9.30 -0.05
CA ASN A 172 -9.98 -8.21 -0.96
C ASN A 172 -10.99 -8.60 -2.03
N ASN A 173 -10.91 -9.83 -2.55
CA ASN A 173 -11.91 -10.36 -3.47
C ASN A 173 -13.31 -10.39 -2.82
N LEU A 174 -13.40 -10.84 -1.56
CA LEU A 174 -14.66 -10.84 -0.82
C LEU A 174 -15.21 -9.42 -0.59
N ASN A 175 -14.34 -8.48 -0.22
CA ASN A 175 -14.74 -7.08 -0.05
C ASN A 175 -15.21 -6.44 -1.38
N ALA A 176 -14.55 -6.74 -2.49
CA ALA A 176 -14.93 -6.26 -3.82
C ALA A 176 -16.31 -6.78 -4.25
N LEU A 177 -16.60 -8.06 -3.99
CA LEU A 177 -17.93 -8.64 -4.25
C LEU A 177 -19.04 -7.97 -3.43
N THR A 178 -18.74 -7.54 -2.21
CA THR A 178 -19.68 -6.78 -1.37
C THR A 178 -19.99 -5.42 -2.01
N ALA A 179 -18.99 -4.73 -2.55
CA ALA A 179 -19.17 -3.45 -3.23
C ALA A 179 -20.01 -3.58 -4.53
N ILE A 180 -19.85 -4.67 -5.28
CA ILE A 180 -20.62 -4.93 -6.51
C ILE A 180 -22.09 -5.24 -6.18
N ASN A 181 -22.36 -6.08 -5.19
CA ASN A 181 -23.74 -6.42 -4.80
C ASN A 181 -24.53 -5.22 -4.25
N HIS A 182 -23.86 -4.19 -3.74
CA HIS A 182 -24.51 -2.93 -3.37
C HIS A 182 -24.77 -2.01 -4.57
N SER A 183 -23.90 -2.05 -5.60
CA SER A 183 -24.04 -1.26 -6.84
C SER A 183 -25.12 -1.79 -7.80
N GLU A 184 -25.38 -3.11 -7.81
CA GLU A 184 -26.37 -3.70 -8.72
C GLU A 184 -27.83 -3.47 -8.29
N THR A 185 -28.06 -2.98 -7.07
CA THR A 185 -29.40 -2.53 -6.61
C THR A 185 -29.80 -1.15 -7.17
N GLU A 186 -28.88 -0.42 -7.81
CA GLU A 186 -29.11 0.94 -8.29
C GLU A 186 -28.59 1.15 -9.72
N THR A 187 -29.04 0.40 -10.73
CA THR A 187 -29.20 0.93 -12.11
C THR A 187 -29.79 -0.10 -13.08
N ASN A 188 -31.07 0.07 -13.43
CA ASN A 188 -31.63 -0.41 -14.69
C ASN A 188 -31.80 0.78 -15.64
N ALA A 189 -30.91 0.97 -16.61
CA ALA A 189 -31.22 1.62 -17.88
C ALA A 189 -30.14 1.29 -18.95
N PRO A 190 -30.53 0.93 -20.19
CA PRO A 190 -29.59 0.47 -21.21
C PRO A 190 -29.19 1.59 -22.19
N THR A 191 -27.94 1.59 -22.64
CA THR A 191 -27.60 2.26 -23.90
C THR A 191 -26.47 1.57 -24.65
N ASN A 192 -26.81 1.11 -25.86
CA ASN A 192 -25.93 0.70 -26.94
C ASN A 192 -25.12 1.90 -27.47
N ASN A 193 -23.84 1.71 -27.83
CA ASN A 193 -23.37 1.70 -29.23
C ASN A 193 -21.84 1.66 -29.40
N LEU A 194 -21.47 1.09 -30.55
CA LEU A 194 -20.19 0.71 -31.15
C LEU A 194 -19.08 1.80 -31.30
N PRO A 195 -17.84 1.39 -31.65
CA PRO A 195 -16.63 2.19 -31.56
C PRO A 195 -16.34 3.02 -32.82
N SER A 196 -15.57 4.09 -32.68
CA SER A 196 -14.92 4.75 -33.81
C SER A 196 -13.49 5.14 -33.48
N ASN A 197 -12.57 4.72 -34.34
CA ASN A 197 -11.14 5.01 -34.33
C ASN A 197 -10.87 6.48 -34.68
N ALA A 198 -9.96 7.12 -33.95
CA ALA A 198 -9.04 8.12 -34.51
C ALA A 198 -7.82 8.27 -33.61
N THR A 199 -6.67 7.86 -34.15
CA THR A 199 -5.34 7.89 -33.54
C THR A 199 -4.84 9.33 -33.41
N GLN A 200 -4.64 9.82 -32.19
CA GLN A 200 -3.66 10.86 -31.89
C GLN A 200 -2.89 10.44 -30.64
N SER A 201 -1.65 10.00 -30.84
CA SER A 201 -0.70 9.70 -29.77
C SER A 201 -0.36 10.97 -29.01
N THR A 202 -1.11 11.24 -27.94
CA THR A 202 -0.60 11.97 -26.80
C THR A 202 -0.20 10.90 -25.80
N GLU A 203 1.09 10.76 -25.50
CA GLU A 203 1.54 9.88 -24.42
C GLU A 203 0.73 10.24 -23.18
N GLU A 204 -0.06 9.29 -22.70
CA GLU A 204 -0.87 9.47 -21.52
C GLU A 204 0.07 9.77 -20.34
N PRO A 205 -0.26 10.74 -19.48
CA PRO A 205 0.59 11.09 -18.36
C PRO A 205 0.79 9.87 -17.45
N GLU A 206 2.03 9.65 -17.05
CA GLU A 206 2.36 8.65 -16.04
C GLU A 206 1.61 8.97 -14.74
N ARG A 207 0.72 8.06 -14.32
CA ARG A 207 -0.05 8.18 -13.08
C ARG A 207 0.85 7.87 -11.87
N ILE A 208 0.45 8.33 -10.70
CA ILE A 208 1.17 8.07 -9.45
C ILE A 208 0.73 6.72 -8.88
N GLU A 209 1.69 5.81 -8.66
CA GLU A 209 1.40 4.56 -7.95
C GLU A 209 1.21 4.81 -6.45
N ILE A 210 0.08 4.35 -5.92
CA ILE A 210 -0.28 4.43 -4.51
C ILE A 210 -0.02 3.09 -3.82
N TYR A 211 0.88 3.14 -2.84
CA TYR A 211 1.26 2.05 -1.94
C TYR A 211 0.64 2.20 -0.55
N CYS A 212 -0.05 3.30 -0.26
CA CYS A 212 -0.81 3.55 0.97
C CYS A 212 -2.32 3.27 0.76
N ASP A 213 -3.18 3.56 1.75
CA ASP A 213 -4.62 3.22 1.65
C ASP A 213 -5.25 3.98 0.50
N VAL A 214 -5.84 3.28 -0.43
CA VAL A 214 -6.66 3.93 -1.45
C VAL A 214 -7.84 4.63 -0.79
N THR A 215 -8.39 4.07 0.30
CA THR A 215 -9.52 4.64 1.04
C THR A 215 -9.14 5.95 1.71
N ASP A 216 -7.99 6.02 2.38
CA ASP A 216 -7.51 7.27 3.00
C ASP A 216 -7.21 8.32 1.94
N ILE A 217 -6.62 7.94 0.80
CA ILE A 217 -6.46 8.87 -0.33
C ILE A 217 -7.84 9.38 -0.77
N LYS A 218 -8.81 8.50 -1.04
CA LYS A 218 -10.17 8.92 -1.44
C LYS A 218 -10.80 9.87 -0.41
N LYS A 219 -10.75 9.53 0.89
CA LYS A 219 -11.29 10.33 1.99
C LYS A 219 -10.61 11.69 2.16
N ILE A 220 -9.29 11.76 1.97
CA ILE A 220 -8.55 13.02 1.96
C ILE A 220 -9.10 13.96 0.87
N TRP A 221 -9.43 13.43 -0.30
CA TRP A 221 -9.93 14.27 -1.39
C TRP A 221 -11.43 14.54 -1.34
N GLN A 222 -12.22 13.75 -0.58
CA GLN A 222 -13.67 13.93 -0.43
C GLN A 222 -14.07 15.29 0.13
N VAL A 223 -13.20 15.98 0.87
CA VAL A 223 -13.47 17.35 1.36
C VAL A 223 -13.79 18.34 0.24
N LEU A 224 -13.35 18.07 -0.99
CA LEU A 224 -13.64 18.91 -2.16
C LEU A 224 -15.05 18.69 -2.75
N THR A 225 -15.83 17.73 -2.22
CA THR A 225 -17.23 17.47 -2.61
C THR A 225 -18.24 18.25 -1.77
N ALA A 226 -17.76 18.99 -0.78
CA ALA A 226 -18.58 19.84 0.09
C ALA A 226 -18.03 21.28 0.12
N PRO A 227 -18.86 22.28 0.51
CA PRO A 227 -18.41 23.66 0.57
C PRO A 227 -17.25 23.87 1.55
N ILE A 228 -16.37 24.84 1.25
CA ILE A 228 -15.25 25.23 2.10
C ILE A 228 -15.30 26.75 2.34
N ASN A 229 -15.40 27.15 3.60
CA ASN A 229 -15.30 28.54 4.00
C ASN A 229 -13.84 28.99 3.92
N THR A 230 -13.62 30.07 3.19
CA THR A 230 -12.34 30.74 3.05
C THR A 230 -12.44 32.17 3.58
N GLY A 231 -11.30 32.86 3.67
CA GLY A 231 -11.26 34.27 4.08
C GLY A 231 -11.96 35.22 3.09
N LYS A 232 -12.31 34.74 1.89
CA LYS A 232 -13.00 35.51 0.84
C LYS A 232 -14.48 35.14 0.66
N GLY A 233 -14.99 34.20 1.48
CA GLY A 233 -16.35 33.69 1.36
C GLY A 233 -16.39 32.16 1.28
N ILE A 234 -17.55 31.63 0.93
CA ILE A 234 -17.78 30.18 0.81
C ILE A 234 -17.46 29.74 -0.62
N GLU A 235 -16.51 28.83 -0.75
CA GLU A 235 -16.22 28.14 -2.00
C GLU A 235 -17.17 26.95 -2.11
N GLN A 236 -17.86 26.84 -3.26
CA GLN A 236 -18.76 25.72 -3.53
C GLN A 236 -17.96 24.43 -3.79
N PRO A 237 -18.61 23.25 -3.68
CA PRO A 237 -17.99 21.97 -4.05
C PRO A 237 -17.32 22.03 -5.43
N ILE A 238 -16.10 21.50 -5.52
CA ILE A 238 -15.33 21.46 -6.78
C ILE A 238 -15.75 20.26 -7.64
N PHE A 239 -16.18 19.18 -6.99
CA PHE A 239 -16.51 17.90 -7.60
C PHE A 239 -17.85 17.37 -7.06
N SER A 240 -18.57 16.63 -7.90
CA SER A 240 -19.45 15.56 -7.40
C SER A 240 -18.62 14.34 -6.99
N GLU A 241 -19.21 13.38 -6.28
CA GLU A 241 -18.51 12.15 -5.89
C GLU A 241 -17.98 11.38 -7.12
N GLU A 242 -18.83 11.17 -8.13
CA GLU A 242 -18.44 10.50 -9.38
C GLU A 242 -17.32 11.24 -10.13
N GLU A 243 -17.36 12.58 -10.12
CA GLU A 243 -16.35 13.37 -10.78
C GLU A 243 -15.02 13.28 -10.03
N LEU A 244 -15.05 13.33 -8.70
CA LEU A 244 -13.87 13.16 -7.88
C LEU A 244 -13.19 11.81 -8.17
N GLU A 245 -13.96 10.73 -8.27
CA GLU A 245 -13.40 9.41 -8.59
C GLU A 245 -12.66 9.39 -9.93
N LYS A 246 -13.21 10.05 -10.96
CA LYS A 246 -12.53 10.18 -12.26
C LYS A 246 -11.20 10.92 -12.13
N TYR A 247 -11.18 12.06 -11.43
CA TYR A 247 -9.94 12.82 -11.23
C TYR A 247 -8.90 12.04 -10.44
N LEU A 248 -9.31 11.30 -9.40
CA LEU A 248 -8.41 10.41 -8.67
C LEU A 248 -7.87 9.30 -9.57
N GLY A 249 -8.70 8.68 -10.41
CA GLY A 249 -8.30 7.66 -11.38
C GLY A 249 -7.35 8.12 -12.49
N SER A 250 -7.37 9.42 -12.80
CA SER A 250 -6.46 10.06 -13.75
C SER A 250 -5.18 10.62 -13.10
N MET A 251 -5.11 10.71 -11.76
CA MET A 251 -3.91 11.10 -11.01
C MET A 251 -3.17 9.90 -10.43
N PHE A 252 -3.89 8.88 -9.98
CA PHE A 252 -3.40 7.77 -9.19
C PHE A 252 -3.71 6.43 -9.85
N TYR A 253 -2.93 5.42 -9.49
CA TYR A 253 -3.24 4.01 -9.74
C TYR A 253 -2.69 3.17 -8.59
N SER A 254 -3.12 1.91 -8.52
CA SER A 254 -2.52 0.93 -7.61
C SER A 254 -2.25 -0.34 -8.39
N GLY A 255 -1.00 -0.80 -8.45
CA GLY A 255 -0.68 -2.10 -9.04
C GLY A 255 -1.35 -3.26 -8.29
N ALA A 256 -1.56 -3.08 -6.98
CA ALA A 256 -2.21 -4.07 -6.13
C ALA A 256 -3.74 -4.07 -6.23
N PHE A 257 -4.35 -2.89 -6.47
CA PHE A 257 -5.80 -2.75 -6.63
C PHE A 257 -6.12 -1.95 -7.91
N PRO A 258 -6.04 -2.59 -9.09
CA PRO A 258 -6.25 -1.90 -10.37
C PRO A 258 -7.61 -1.20 -10.47
N ASP A 259 -8.64 -1.77 -9.83
CA ASP A 259 -10.01 -1.24 -9.85
C ASP A 259 -10.26 -0.09 -8.85
N ALA A 260 -9.32 0.18 -7.94
CA ALA A 260 -9.51 1.20 -6.91
C ALA A 260 -9.43 2.62 -7.49
N PHE A 261 -8.67 2.77 -8.57
CA PHE A 261 -8.49 3.99 -9.34
C PHE A 261 -8.69 3.69 -10.83
N LYS A 262 -9.95 3.53 -11.24
CA LYS A 262 -10.32 3.27 -12.63
C LYS A 262 -9.86 4.43 -13.51
N HIS A 263 -9.10 4.12 -14.55
CA HIS A 263 -8.60 5.14 -15.45
C HIS A 263 -9.76 5.82 -16.17
N ALA A 264 -9.86 7.14 -16.05
CA ALA A 264 -10.92 7.94 -16.68
C ALA A 264 -10.43 8.71 -17.92
N GLY A 265 -9.23 8.42 -18.42
CA GLY A 265 -8.64 9.13 -19.56
C GLY A 265 -8.18 10.56 -19.20
N THR A 266 -8.05 11.39 -20.22
CA THR A 266 -7.68 12.80 -20.07
C THR A 266 -8.90 13.64 -19.67
N LEU A 267 -8.82 14.27 -18.49
CA LEU A 267 -9.84 15.16 -17.96
C LEU A 267 -9.45 16.63 -18.16
N SER A 268 -10.46 17.49 -18.22
CA SER A 268 -10.26 18.94 -18.32
C SER A 268 -9.68 19.51 -17.01
N GLN A 269 -8.99 20.64 -17.11
CA GLN A 269 -8.49 21.33 -15.94
C GLN A 269 -9.64 22.00 -15.17
N LYS A 270 -9.65 21.89 -13.84
CA LYS A 270 -10.62 22.55 -12.97
C LYS A 270 -10.22 23.99 -12.68
N THR A 271 -11.18 24.90 -12.87
CA THR A 271 -11.02 26.30 -12.49
C THR A 271 -11.33 26.48 -11.02
N ILE A 272 -10.32 26.91 -10.24
CA ILE A 272 -10.41 27.07 -8.79
C ILE A 272 -9.91 28.45 -8.39
N SER A 273 -10.51 29.03 -7.35
CA SER A 273 -10.08 30.31 -6.81
C SER A 273 -8.64 30.29 -6.28
N ARG A 274 -7.95 31.43 -6.41
CA ARG A 274 -6.59 31.59 -5.86
C ARG A 274 -6.65 31.90 -4.36
N GLY A 275 -5.60 31.49 -3.63
CA GLY A 275 -5.44 31.82 -2.20
C GLY A 275 -5.64 30.59 -1.31
N HIS A 276 -6.68 30.60 -0.46
CA HIS A 276 -6.91 29.50 0.48
C HIS A 276 -7.10 28.15 -0.22
N MET A 277 -7.84 28.11 -1.33
CA MET A 277 -8.03 26.86 -2.09
C MET A 277 -6.73 26.32 -2.69
N ARG A 278 -5.81 27.18 -3.11
CA ARG A 278 -4.45 26.75 -3.50
C ARG A 278 -3.75 26.02 -2.36
N ASN A 279 -3.84 26.56 -1.14
CA ASN A 279 -3.22 25.97 0.04
C ASN A 279 -3.93 24.66 0.44
N VAL A 280 -5.26 24.59 0.33
CA VAL A 280 -6.01 23.34 0.55
C VAL A 280 -5.54 22.26 -0.41
N LEU A 281 -5.50 22.53 -1.73
CA LEU A 281 -5.02 21.55 -2.71
C LEU A 281 -3.56 21.13 -2.45
N ILE A 282 -2.70 22.08 -2.04
CA ILE A 282 -1.34 21.77 -1.60
C ILE A 282 -1.37 20.82 -0.41
N ALA A 283 -2.18 21.09 0.61
CA ALA A 283 -2.28 20.25 1.79
C ALA A 283 -2.79 18.84 1.48
N LEU A 284 -3.81 18.70 0.63
CA LEU A 284 -4.34 17.39 0.23
C LEU A 284 -3.28 16.57 -0.51
N MET A 285 -2.65 17.15 -1.53
CA MET A 285 -1.64 16.44 -2.30
C MET A 285 -0.37 16.17 -1.49
N TYR A 286 0.06 17.10 -0.65
CA TYR A 286 1.23 16.90 0.23
C TYR A 286 0.96 15.82 1.29
N SER A 287 -0.28 15.73 1.79
CA SER A 287 -0.70 14.64 2.67
C SER A 287 -0.63 13.30 1.95
N CYS A 288 -1.14 13.22 0.72
CA CYS A 288 -1.04 12.01 -0.11
C CYS A 288 0.41 11.61 -0.36
N TYR A 289 1.27 12.57 -0.72
CA TYR A 289 2.70 12.34 -0.91
C TYR A 289 3.37 11.83 0.38
N SER A 290 3.08 12.45 1.52
CA SER A 290 3.68 12.09 2.80
C SER A 290 3.23 10.70 3.26
N LEU A 291 1.94 10.41 3.09
CA LEU A 291 1.39 9.06 3.30
C LEU A 291 2.11 8.06 2.42
N ASN A 292 2.15 8.27 1.11
CA ASN A 292 2.75 7.33 0.18
C ASN A 292 4.26 7.15 0.42
N ARG A 293 4.97 8.22 0.77
CA ARG A 293 6.42 8.19 1.01
C ARG A 293 6.84 7.42 2.25
N ASN A 294 5.94 7.28 3.25
CA ASN A 294 6.15 6.35 4.36
C ASN A 294 6.25 4.89 3.88
N PHE A 295 5.62 4.58 2.75
CA PHE A 295 5.64 3.26 2.14
C PHE A 295 6.60 3.16 0.98
N ASP A 296 6.86 4.20 0.19
CA ASP A 296 7.86 4.16 -0.86
C ASP A 296 8.75 5.39 -0.82
N ARG A 297 9.97 5.23 -0.30
CA ARG A 297 10.96 6.31 -0.22
C ARG A 297 11.41 6.81 -1.60
N ARG A 298 11.10 6.09 -2.69
CA ARG A 298 11.37 6.52 -4.07
C ARG A 298 10.28 7.44 -4.63
N SER A 299 9.13 7.56 -3.95
CA SER A 299 8.03 8.44 -4.35
C SER A 299 8.53 9.86 -4.60
N ASN A 300 8.35 10.33 -5.84
CA ASN A 300 8.90 11.59 -6.32
C ASN A 300 7.89 12.73 -6.15
N GLN A 301 8.22 13.69 -5.29
CA GLN A 301 7.39 14.88 -5.03
C GLN A 301 7.08 15.70 -6.30
N ILE A 302 7.96 15.69 -7.30
CA ILE A 302 7.76 16.39 -8.59
C ILE A 302 6.52 15.85 -9.31
N MET A 303 6.27 14.53 -9.26
CA MET A 303 5.14 13.91 -9.96
C MET A 303 3.80 14.34 -9.35
N TYR A 304 3.73 14.45 -8.02
CA TYR A 304 2.58 14.97 -7.29
C TYR A 304 2.28 16.44 -7.65
N VAL A 305 3.34 17.25 -7.77
CA VAL A 305 3.22 18.64 -8.20
C VAL A 305 2.78 18.75 -9.66
N ALA A 306 3.29 17.89 -10.54
CA ALA A 306 2.90 17.85 -11.94
C ALA A 306 1.40 17.53 -12.10
N MET A 307 0.87 16.58 -11.32
CA MET A 307 -0.56 16.27 -11.29
C MET A 307 -1.42 17.44 -10.81
N LEU A 308 -0.99 18.15 -9.76
CA LEU A 308 -1.66 19.39 -9.32
C LEU A 308 -1.72 20.43 -10.44
N LYS A 309 -0.60 20.66 -11.13
CA LYS A 309 -0.52 21.63 -12.24
C LYS A 309 -1.42 21.23 -13.41
N ARG A 310 -1.47 19.93 -13.74
CA ARG A 310 -2.29 19.41 -14.84
C ARG A 310 -3.78 19.63 -14.59
N TYR A 311 -4.27 19.26 -13.41
CA TYR A 311 -5.72 19.22 -13.16
C TYR A 311 -6.30 20.47 -12.50
N PHE A 312 -5.49 21.41 -12.00
CA PHE A 312 -6.00 22.60 -11.33
C PHE A 312 -5.38 23.91 -11.85
N SER A 313 -6.23 24.81 -12.36
CA SER A 313 -5.81 26.03 -13.06
C SER A 313 -5.05 27.03 -12.18
N VAL A 314 -5.24 26.95 -10.86
CA VAL A 314 -4.53 27.77 -9.87
C VAL A 314 -3.01 27.59 -9.89
N PHE A 315 -2.52 26.49 -10.48
CA PHE A 315 -1.10 26.19 -10.63
C PHE A 315 -0.57 26.38 -12.07
N ALA A 316 -1.45 26.68 -13.04
CA ALA A 316 -1.10 26.70 -14.47
C ALA A 316 0.09 27.61 -14.79
N THR A 317 0.18 28.78 -14.15
CA THR A 317 1.24 29.77 -14.39
C THR A 317 2.50 29.58 -13.53
N SER A 318 2.53 28.61 -12.62
CA SER A 318 3.68 28.37 -11.73
C SER A 318 4.56 27.25 -12.28
N GLU A 319 5.88 27.43 -12.25
CA GLU A 319 6.83 26.36 -12.56
C GLU A 319 6.74 25.22 -11.52
N ILE A 320 7.00 23.99 -11.95
CA ILE A 320 6.90 22.79 -11.10
C ILE A 320 7.84 22.92 -9.90
N GLU A 321 9.06 23.39 -10.11
CA GLU A 321 10.09 23.62 -9.09
C GLU A 321 9.63 24.68 -8.08
N SER A 322 8.91 25.71 -8.55
CA SER A 322 8.37 26.77 -7.69
C SER A 322 7.24 26.28 -6.81
N ILE A 323 6.40 25.36 -7.31
CA ILE A 323 5.35 24.74 -6.49
C ILE A 323 5.98 23.76 -5.48
N LYS A 324 6.94 22.96 -5.93
CA LYS A 324 7.68 22.00 -5.09
C LYS A 324 8.36 22.70 -3.90
N SER A 325 9.06 23.81 -4.13
CA SER A 325 9.79 24.53 -3.07
C SER A 325 8.90 25.08 -1.97
N VAL A 326 7.62 25.34 -2.27
CA VAL A 326 6.64 25.85 -1.31
C VAL A 326 5.68 24.78 -0.79
N PHE A 327 5.82 23.53 -1.25
CA PHE A 327 4.82 22.48 -1.06
C PHE A 327 4.64 22.10 0.42
N ALA A 328 5.74 21.85 1.13
CA ALA A 328 5.72 21.60 2.58
C ALA A 328 5.38 22.87 3.38
N THR A 329 5.83 24.04 2.93
CA THR A 329 5.66 25.33 3.63
C THR A 329 4.19 25.78 3.66
N TYR A 330 3.42 25.49 2.62
CA TYR A 330 2.02 25.92 2.51
C TYR A 330 1.01 24.84 2.89
N ALA A 331 1.45 23.57 3.04
CA ALA A 331 0.57 22.50 3.51
C ALA A 331 -0.04 22.81 4.89
N PRO A 332 0.69 23.28 5.92
CA PRO A 332 0.10 23.68 7.20
C PRO A 332 -0.99 24.75 7.05
N LYS A 333 -0.77 25.74 6.17
CA LYS A 333 -1.76 26.80 5.91
C LYS A 333 -3.05 26.25 5.30
N GLY A 334 -2.96 25.21 4.47
CA GLY A 334 -4.14 24.52 3.94
C GLY A 334 -4.87 23.72 5.02
N ILE A 335 -4.14 23.04 5.89
CA ILE A 335 -4.70 22.35 7.05
C ILE A 335 -5.43 23.32 7.98
N ASP A 336 -4.89 24.52 8.22
CA ASP A 336 -5.55 25.53 9.06
C ASP A 336 -6.88 26.00 8.45
N VAL A 337 -6.95 26.12 7.11
CA VAL A 337 -8.21 26.39 6.42
C VAL A 337 -9.20 25.25 6.65
N LEU A 338 -8.76 23.98 6.56
CA LEU A 338 -9.63 22.83 6.82
C LEU A 338 -10.12 22.80 8.28
N LYS A 339 -9.23 23.04 9.26
CA LYS A 339 -9.61 23.13 10.69
C LYS A 339 -10.68 24.19 10.96
N ASN A 340 -10.62 25.33 10.26
CA ASN A 340 -11.65 26.38 10.36
C ASN A 340 -13.02 25.99 9.76
N ASN A 341 -13.07 24.85 9.07
CA ASN A 341 -14.27 24.25 8.49
C ASN A 341 -14.79 23.03 9.27
N LEU A 342 -14.23 22.75 10.46
CA LEU A 342 -14.75 21.73 11.36
C LEU A 342 -16.23 22.05 11.71
N GLY A 343 -17.10 21.05 11.58
CA GLY A 343 -18.55 21.20 11.78
C GLY A 343 -19.30 21.92 10.64
N LYS A 344 -18.62 22.31 9.55
CA LYS A 344 -19.24 22.94 8.36
C LYS A 344 -19.08 22.09 7.11
N ASN A 345 -17.92 21.47 6.95
CA ASN A 345 -17.68 20.49 5.91
C ASN A 345 -17.65 19.09 6.57
N PRO A 346 -18.51 18.15 6.12
CA PRO A 346 -18.69 16.87 6.80
C PRO A 346 -17.46 15.96 6.77
N HIS A 347 -16.51 16.19 5.86
CA HIS A 347 -15.33 15.33 5.70
C HIS A 347 -14.11 15.81 6.48
N VAL A 348 -14.11 17.04 7.02
CA VAL A 348 -12.92 17.61 7.67
C VAL A 348 -12.48 16.80 8.88
N GLU A 349 -13.42 16.35 9.71
CA GLU A 349 -13.09 15.56 10.91
C GLU A 349 -12.40 14.24 10.55
N GLU A 350 -12.89 13.57 9.51
CA GLU A 350 -12.31 12.33 9.01
C GLU A 350 -10.89 12.55 8.48
N ILE A 351 -10.66 13.60 7.70
CA ILE A 351 -9.32 13.95 7.22
C ILE A 351 -8.36 14.21 8.38
N LEU A 352 -8.77 15.03 9.36
CA LEU A 352 -7.92 15.33 10.51
C LEU A 352 -7.63 14.08 11.34
N SER A 353 -8.58 13.15 11.43
CA SER A 353 -8.38 11.84 12.07
C SER A 353 -7.33 11.01 11.33
N ILE A 354 -7.46 10.86 10.00
CA ILE A 354 -6.49 10.14 9.16
C ILE A 354 -5.08 10.72 9.36
N LEU A 355 -4.94 12.04 9.23
CA LEU A 355 -3.62 12.67 9.35
C LEU A 355 -3.02 12.54 10.76
N LYS A 356 -3.83 12.50 11.82
CA LYS A 356 -3.36 12.22 13.19
C LYS A 356 -2.91 10.77 13.35
N ILE A 357 -3.70 9.81 12.85
CA ILE A 357 -3.37 8.37 12.89
C ILE A 357 -1.99 8.12 12.25
N HIS A 358 -1.72 8.78 11.12
CA HIS A 358 -0.46 8.67 10.40
C HIS A 358 0.65 9.62 10.89
N LYS A 359 0.45 10.32 12.02
CA LYS A 359 1.41 11.26 12.62
C LYS A 359 1.88 12.38 11.67
N LEU A 360 0.99 12.80 10.76
CA LEU A 360 1.22 13.91 9.82
C LEU A 360 0.70 15.26 10.35
N LEU A 361 -0.05 15.24 11.45
CA LEU A 361 -0.40 16.41 12.24
C LEU A 361 0.33 16.32 13.58
N HIS A 362 1.08 17.38 13.90
CA HIS A 362 1.73 17.58 15.19
C HIS A 362 0.84 18.37 16.14
#